data_AF-A0A9Q9CY14-F1
#
_entry.id   AF-A0A9Q9CY14-F1
#
_cell.length_a   1.000
_cell.length_b   1.000
_cell.length_c   1.000
_cell.angle_alpha   90.00
_cell.angle_beta   90.00
_cell.angle_gamma   90.00
#
_symmetry.space_group_name_H-M   'P 1'
#
loop_
_entity.id
_entity.type
_entity.pdbx_description
1 polymer ?
#
loop_
_entity_poly.entity_id
_entity_poly.type
_entity_poly.pdbx_seq_one_letter_code
_entity_poly.pdbx_strand_id
1 'polypeptide(L)'
;MAQVPLPTPIYHFTHISNLSSLISSGGIICKNGVDSSSITYQSSAYESVQGHRESFEVPVEPGGVIHDYVPFYFNSLSPMLYAVHRRNIPGVDMREVVFFKTTAQTVDGAGKLFVFTDGHGIMALTDYYNDLTELSEVPWNVVNAKYWNNFVDGSRLRQSEFLVHSKLDWELIETIGVYNQTMKDRVESLIQHLAHKPSVEIKLGWYF
;
A
#
# COMPACT_ATOMS: atom_id res chain seq x y z
N MET A 1 12.04 -13.98 18.23
CA MET A 1 11.77 -12.79 17.41
C MET A 1 10.98 -13.24 16.18
N ALA A 2 10.01 -12.45 15.72
CA ALA A 2 9.31 -12.78 14.48
C ALA A 2 10.30 -12.70 13.31
N GLN A 3 10.22 -13.64 12.38
CA GLN A 3 11.14 -13.70 11.24
C GLN A 3 10.72 -12.66 10.19
N VAL A 4 11.69 -11.91 9.66
CA VAL A 4 11.49 -11.02 8.52
C VAL A 4 11.06 -11.86 7.31
N PRO A 5 9.88 -11.61 6.70
CA PRO A 5 9.49 -12.33 5.49
C PRO A 5 10.48 -12.01 4.36
N LEU A 6 11.05 -13.03 3.72
CA LEU A 6 11.95 -12.87 2.57
C LEU A 6 11.52 -13.81 1.43
N PRO A 7 11.18 -13.29 0.23
CA PRO A 7 11.04 -11.86 -0.07
C PRO A 7 9.90 -11.21 0.76
N THR A 8 10.03 -9.92 1.04
CA THR A 8 9.16 -9.13 1.92
C THR A 8 7.96 -8.62 1.13
N PRO A 9 6.75 -9.18 1.31
CA PRO A 9 5.60 -8.79 0.53
C PRO A 9 5.08 -7.43 0.97
N ILE A 10 4.74 -6.59 -0.01
CA ILE A 10 4.14 -5.28 0.21
C ILE A 10 2.84 -5.17 -0.59
N TYR A 11 1.84 -4.50 -0.02
CA TYR A 11 0.47 -4.49 -0.51
C TYR A 11 -0.06 -3.07 -0.63
N HIS A 12 -0.52 -2.68 -1.82
CA HIS A 12 -1.34 -1.48 -2.02
C HIS A 12 -2.76 -1.92 -2.35
N PHE A 13 -3.77 -1.15 -1.94
CA PHE A 13 -5.13 -1.42 -2.39
C PHE A 13 -5.83 -0.16 -2.82
N THR A 14 -6.77 -0.32 -3.74
CA THR A 14 -7.57 0.77 -4.27
C THR A 14 -8.95 0.27 -4.69
N HIS A 15 -9.84 1.19 -5.00
CA HIS A 15 -11.12 0.84 -5.59
C HIS A 15 -10.96 0.50 -7.08
N ILE A 16 -11.71 -0.49 -7.58
CA ILE A 16 -11.66 -0.96 -8.97
C ILE A 16 -11.84 0.15 -10.01
N SER A 17 -12.60 1.21 -9.68
CA SER A 17 -12.79 2.35 -10.59
C SER A 17 -11.48 3.07 -10.95
N ASN A 18 -10.45 2.96 -10.12
CA ASN A 18 -9.17 3.61 -10.34
C ASN A 18 -8.26 2.80 -11.28
N LEU A 19 -8.55 1.51 -11.48
CA LEU A 19 -7.66 0.59 -12.18
C LEU A 19 -7.31 1.06 -13.60
N SER A 20 -8.30 1.51 -14.40
CA SER A 20 -8.05 1.99 -15.76
C SER A 20 -7.13 3.22 -15.80
N SER A 21 -7.25 4.11 -14.81
CA SER A 21 -6.41 5.31 -14.73
C SER A 21 -4.98 4.96 -14.32
N LEU A 22 -4.80 4.02 -13.38
CA LEU A 22 -3.48 3.51 -12.99
C LEU A 22 -2.77 2.83 -14.16
N ILE A 23 -3.50 1.99 -14.92
CA ILE A 23 -2.98 1.36 -16.14
C ILE A 23 -2.55 2.44 -17.16
N SER A 24 -3.41 3.42 -17.42
CA SER A 24 -3.11 4.50 -18.39
C SER A 24 -1.92 5.36 -17.97
N SER A 25 -1.70 5.48 -16.67
CA SER A 25 -0.54 6.18 -16.07
C SER A 25 0.73 5.31 -16.07
N GLY A 26 0.64 4.06 -16.51
CA GLY A 26 1.70 3.06 -16.52
C GLY A 26 2.13 2.59 -15.12
N GLY A 27 1.27 2.71 -14.11
CA GLY A 27 1.59 2.30 -12.74
C GLY A 27 0.81 3.06 -11.66
N ILE A 28 1.24 2.87 -10.41
CA ILE A 28 0.66 3.54 -9.23
C ILE A 28 1.49 4.79 -8.95
N ILE A 29 0.85 5.97 -9.00
CA ILE A 29 1.50 7.27 -8.82
C ILE A 29 1.22 7.80 -7.40
N CYS A 30 2.21 8.47 -6.81
CA CYS A 30 2.07 9.14 -5.52
C CYS A 30 1.04 10.27 -5.58
N LYS A 31 0.58 10.73 -4.42
CA LYS A 31 -0.52 11.70 -4.36
C LYS A 31 -0.15 13.03 -5.03
N ASN A 32 1.08 13.52 -4.82
CA ASN A 32 1.58 14.76 -5.43
C ASN A 32 1.88 14.64 -6.93
N GLY A 33 2.04 13.41 -7.45
CA GLY A 33 2.22 13.16 -8.88
C GLY A 33 0.92 13.01 -9.65
N VAL A 34 -0.22 12.92 -8.96
CA VAL A 34 -1.55 12.85 -9.60
C VAL A 34 -2.02 14.27 -9.90
N ASP A 35 -2.27 14.57 -11.17
CA ASP A 35 -2.99 15.78 -11.54
C ASP A 35 -4.40 15.70 -10.92
N SER A 36 -4.78 16.74 -10.17
CA SER A 36 -6.09 16.88 -9.52
C SER A 36 -7.30 16.65 -10.46
N SER A 37 -7.08 16.66 -11.78
CA SER A 37 -8.07 16.45 -12.83
C SER A 37 -8.23 15.01 -13.34
N SER A 38 -7.35 14.04 -12.99
CA SER A 38 -7.29 12.74 -13.68
C SER A 38 -7.66 11.49 -12.86
N ILE A 39 -7.77 11.60 -11.52
CA ILE A 39 -8.09 10.45 -10.66
C ILE A 39 -9.05 10.85 -9.55
N THR A 40 -10.30 10.38 -9.63
CA THR A 40 -11.27 10.47 -8.54
C THR A 40 -10.88 9.50 -7.43
N TYR A 41 -9.86 9.84 -6.66
CA TYR A 41 -9.50 9.11 -5.46
C TYR A 41 -10.67 9.31 -4.48
N GLN A 42 -11.55 8.33 -4.33
CA GLN A 42 -12.40 8.24 -3.14
C GLN A 42 -11.45 8.02 -1.96
N SER A 43 -10.97 9.12 -1.37
CA SER A 43 -10.04 9.08 -0.24
C SER A 43 -10.70 8.35 0.90
N SER A 44 -10.14 7.18 1.21
CA SER A 44 -10.53 6.35 2.35
C SER A 44 -9.86 6.81 3.65
N ALA A 45 -8.98 7.81 3.60
CA ALA A 45 -8.31 8.36 4.77
C ALA A 45 -9.03 9.64 5.24
N TYR A 46 -9.17 9.80 6.56
CA TYR A 46 -9.69 11.03 7.18
C TYR A 46 -8.94 12.26 6.65
N GLU A 47 -9.66 13.34 6.31
CA GLU A 47 -9.10 14.57 5.73
C GLU A 47 -7.94 15.16 6.56
N SER A 48 -8.03 15.06 7.89
CA SER A 48 -6.98 15.50 8.82
C SER A 48 -5.68 14.70 8.69
N VAL A 49 -5.75 13.42 8.34
CA VAL A 49 -4.57 12.56 8.09
C VAL A 49 -3.94 12.92 6.74
N GLN A 50 -4.76 13.22 5.73
CA GLN A 50 -4.26 13.64 4.41
C GLN A 50 -3.53 14.99 4.49
N GLY A 51 -4.08 15.98 5.20
CA GLY A 51 -3.41 17.28 5.37
C GLY A 51 -2.06 17.18 6.09
N HIS A 52 -1.92 16.28 7.06
CA HIS A 52 -0.62 16.02 7.70
C HIS A 52 0.36 15.34 6.74
N ARG A 53 -0.08 14.33 5.99
CA ARG A 53 0.80 13.61 5.03
C ARG A 53 1.26 14.51 3.87
N GLU A 54 0.51 15.56 3.55
CA GLU A 54 0.90 16.57 2.56
C GLU A 54 2.08 17.43 3.00
N SER A 55 2.23 17.66 4.31
CA SER A 55 3.24 18.56 4.87
C SER A 55 4.32 17.87 5.71
N PHE A 56 4.16 16.59 6.02
CA PHE A 56 5.12 15.83 6.83
C PHE A 56 6.35 15.48 5.99
N GLU A 57 7.49 16.06 6.36
CA GLU A 57 8.78 15.82 5.74
C GLU A 57 9.33 14.43 6.08
N VAL A 58 9.79 13.72 5.07
CA VAL A 58 10.50 12.44 5.25
C VAL A 58 11.93 12.74 5.68
N PRO A 59 12.38 12.28 6.87
CA PRO A 59 13.63 12.72 7.48
C PRO A 59 14.88 12.03 6.91
N VAL A 60 14.71 11.12 5.94
CA VAL A 60 15.79 10.37 5.28
C VAL A 60 15.68 10.51 3.76
N GLU A 61 16.79 10.33 3.05
CA GLU A 61 16.81 10.35 1.58
C GLU A 61 15.81 9.34 0.98
N PRO A 62 15.08 9.70 -0.09
CA PRO A 62 15.25 10.90 -0.93
C PRO A 62 14.55 12.17 -0.41
N GLY A 63 14.02 12.15 0.82
CA GLY A 63 13.39 13.32 1.43
C GLY A 63 12.01 13.65 0.83
N GLY A 64 11.68 14.93 0.72
CA GLY A 64 10.34 15.36 0.30
C GLY A 64 9.30 15.13 1.40
N VAL A 65 8.03 15.02 1.02
CA VAL A 65 6.91 14.78 1.94
C VAL A 65 6.27 13.42 1.70
N ILE A 66 5.52 12.89 2.67
CA ILE A 66 4.88 11.57 2.53
C ILE A 66 4.00 11.46 1.27
N HIS A 67 3.36 12.55 0.82
CA HIS A 67 2.57 12.57 -0.42
C HIS A 67 3.39 12.44 -1.71
N ASP A 68 4.71 12.53 -1.65
CA ASP A 68 5.62 12.20 -2.76
C ASP A 68 5.83 10.69 -2.91
N TYR A 69 5.23 9.88 -2.03
CA TYR A 69 5.39 8.42 -2.02
C TYR A 69 4.07 7.68 -2.25
N VAL A 70 4.17 6.51 -2.87
CA VAL A 70 3.08 5.53 -2.98
C VAL A 70 3.13 4.63 -1.74
N PRO A 71 2.09 4.60 -0.90
CA PRO A 71 2.09 3.79 0.32
C PRO A 71 1.75 2.32 0.03
N PHE A 72 2.52 1.43 0.62
CA PHE A 72 2.25 0.00 0.69
C PHE A 72 2.26 -0.46 2.14
N TYR A 73 1.35 -1.37 2.48
CA TYR A 73 1.32 -2.04 3.76
C TYR A 73 2.21 -3.28 3.72
N PHE A 74 2.87 -3.60 4.83
CA PHE A 74 3.55 -4.88 5.03
C PHE A 74 2.58 -6.06 5.28
N ASN A 75 1.29 -5.78 5.49
CA ASN A 75 0.24 -6.78 5.67
C ASN A 75 -1.05 -6.29 5.00
N SER A 76 -1.72 -7.17 4.25
CA SER A 76 -2.98 -6.83 3.57
C SER A 76 -4.13 -6.50 4.54
N LEU A 77 -4.13 -7.09 5.73
CA LEU A 77 -5.10 -6.79 6.80
C LEU A 77 -4.66 -5.55 7.59
N SER A 78 -4.74 -4.38 6.95
CA SER A 78 -4.35 -3.10 7.54
C SER A 78 -5.46 -2.45 8.37
N PRO A 79 -5.13 -1.57 9.34
CA PRO A 79 -6.14 -0.80 10.07
C PRO A 79 -7.03 0.05 9.15
N MET A 80 -6.49 0.55 8.03
CA MET A 80 -7.29 1.28 7.03
C MET A 80 -8.33 0.37 6.37
N LEU A 81 -7.96 -0.85 5.98
CA LEU A 81 -8.92 -1.82 5.43
C LEU A 81 -9.97 -2.22 6.48
N TYR A 82 -9.57 -2.33 7.76
CA TYR A 82 -10.52 -2.60 8.85
C TYR A 82 -11.55 -1.46 9.00
N ALA A 83 -11.12 -0.21 8.87
CA ALA A 83 -12.03 0.94 8.89
C ALA A 83 -13.03 0.92 7.72
N VAL A 84 -12.59 0.51 6.53
CA VAL A 84 -13.47 0.26 5.36
C VAL A 84 -14.50 -0.84 5.70
N HIS A 85 -14.04 -1.99 6.21
CA HIS A 85 -14.92 -3.11 6.59
C HIS A 85 -15.99 -2.72 7.61
N ARG A 86 -15.63 -1.89 8.59
CA ARG A 86 -16.55 -1.39 9.63
C ARG A 86 -17.52 -0.31 9.12
N ARG A 87 -17.51 0.02 7.82
CA ARG A 87 -18.29 1.08 7.18
C ARG A 87 -18.08 2.46 7.78
N ASN A 88 -16.90 2.71 8.37
CA ASN A 88 -16.52 4.05 8.81
C ASN A 88 -16.22 4.97 7.61
N ILE A 89 -16.10 4.40 6.41
CA ILE A 89 -16.01 5.11 5.13
C ILE A 89 -17.24 4.69 4.31
N PRO A 90 -18.27 5.55 4.21
CA PRO A 90 -19.49 5.23 3.46
C PRO A 90 -19.20 4.96 1.98
N GLY A 91 -19.81 3.92 1.42
CA GLY A 91 -19.87 3.72 -0.04
C GLY A 91 -18.79 2.83 -0.66
N VAL A 92 -17.89 2.23 0.12
CA VAL A 92 -16.89 1.28 -0.42
C VAL A 92 -17.27 -0.15 -0.08
N ASP A 93 -17.61 -0.95 -1.09
CA ASP A 93 -17.79 -2.39 -0.97
C ASP A 93 -16.43 -3.09 -1.07
N MET A 94 -16.12 -3.99 -0.15
CA MET A 94 -14.87 -4.76 -0.17
C MET A 94 -14.74 -5.64 -1.42
N ARG A 95 -15.87 -6.02 -2.04
CA ARG A 95 -15.89 -6.72 -3.32
C ARG A 95 -15.37 -5.87 -4.48
N GLU A 96 -15.33 -4.55 -4.30
CA GLU A 96 -14.85 -3.56 -5.26
C GLU A 96 -13.41 -3.10 -4.98
N VAL A 97 -12.79 -3.60 -3.90
CA VAL A 97 -11.39 -3.32 -3.57
C VAL A 97 -10.48 -4.33 -4.27
N VAL A 98 -9.47 -3.82 -4.97
CA VAL A 98 -8.40 -4.61 -5.59
C VAL A 98 -7.07 -4.34 -4.89
N PHE A 99 -6.29 -5.39 -4.69
CA PHE A 99 -4.95 -5.33 -4.11
C PHE A 99 -3.89 -5.46 -5.20
N PHE A 100 -2.83 -4.68 -5.12
CA PHE A 100 -1.57 -4.89 -5.83
C PHE A 100 -0.54 -5.42 -4.84
N LYS A 101 0.09 -6.54 -5.18
CA LYS A 101 1.19 -7.12 -4.42
C LYS A 101 2.46 -7.11 -5.27
N THR A 102 3.55 -6.72 -4.63
CA THR A 102 4.93 -6.94 -5.07
C THR A 102 5.79 -7.24 -3.83
N THR A 103 7.11 -7.16 -3.95
CA THR A 103 8.03 -7.30 -2.82
C THR A 103 8.98 -6.12 -2.70
N ALA A 104 9.45 -5.83 -1.49
CA ALA A 104 10.44 -4.79 -1.27
C ALA A 104 11.70 -5.03 -2.11
N GLN A 105 12.12 -6.30 -2.25
CA GLN A 105 13.27 -6.68 -3.07
C GLN A 105 13.03 -6.49 -4.56
N THR A 106 11.80 -6.68 -5.05
CA THR A 106 11.42 -6.36 -6.44
C THR A 106 11.54 -4.85 -6.72
N VAL A 107 11.13 -4.01 -5.75
CA VAL A 107 11.24 -2.55 -5.85
C VAL A 107 12.71 -2.11 -5.85
N ASP A 108 13.49 -2.57 -4.88
CA ASP A 108 14.92 -2.25 -4.75
C ASP A 108 15.73 -2.74 -5.96
N GLY A 109 15.50 -3.99 -6.39
CA GLY A 109 16.16 -4.56 -7.57
C GLY A 109 15.83 -3.85 -8.89
N ALA A 110 14.74 -3.09 -8.94
CA ALA A 110 14.38 -2.22 -10.06
C ALA A 110 15.02 -0.82 -9.98
N GLY A 111 15.84 -0.54 -8.96
CA GLY A 111 16.49 0.75 -8.75
C GLY A 111 15.53 1.87 -8.34
N LYS A 112 14.36 1.53 -7.79
CA LYS A 112 13.40 2.50 -7.28
C LYS A 112 13.83 3.01 -5.92
N LEU A 113 13.72 4.32 -5.71
CA LEU A 113 13.92 4.91 -4.39
C LEU A 113 12.70 4.61 -3.51
N PHE A 114 12.96 4.29 -2.25
CA PHE A 114 11.92 4.00 -1.26
C PHE A 114 12.39 4.42 0.13
N VAL A 115 11.42 4.52 1.04
CA VAL A 115 11.66 4.50 2.49
C VAL A 115 10.67 3.53 3.12
N PHE A 116 10.91 3.08 4.34
CA PHE A 116 9.92 2.35 5.12
C PHE A 116 9.97 2.78 6.59
N THR A 117 8.90 2.47 7.32
CA THR A 117 8.72 2.92 8.70
C THR A 117 8.48 1.76 9.65
N ASP A 118 8.81 1.98 10.93
CA ASP A 118 8.50 1.05 12.04
C ASP A 118 7.11 1.28 12.67
N GLY A 119 6.35 2.24 12.13
CA GLY A 119 5.01 2.58 12.58
C GLY A 119 4.35 3.60 11.66
N HIS A 120 3.25 4.20 12.11
CA HIS A 120 2.53 5.19 11.31
C HIS A 120 3.42 6.42 11.01
N GLY A 121 3.73 6.64 9.73
CA GLY A 121 4.71 7.64 9.29
C GLY A 121 4.56 9.07 9.83
N ILE A 122 3.34 9.55 10.10
CA ILE A 122 3.12 10.93 10.62
C ILE A 122 3.22 11.05 12.15
N MET A 123 3.50 9.96 12.87
CA MET A 123 3.58 9.96 14.32
C MET A 123 5.02 10.20 14.79
N ALA A 124 5.20 11.08 15.79
CA ALA A 124 6.52 11.49 16.28
C ALA A 124 7.43 10.38 16.83
N LEU A 125 6.87 9.19 17.12
CA LEU A 125 7.63 8.03 17.62
C LEU A 125 8.01 7.05 16.49
N THR A 126 7.84 7.43 15.23
CA THR A 126 8.13 6.57 14.08
C THR A 126 9.43 6.96 13.42
N ASP A 127 10.29 5.96 13.25
CA ASP A 127 11.56 6.06 12.54
C ASP A 127 11.41 5.64 11.08
N TYR A 128 12.32 6.15 10.25
CA TYR A 128 12.35 5.95 8.80
C TYR A 128 13.68 5.32 8.39
N TYR A 129 13.61 4.40 7.43
CA TYR A 129 14.72 3.60 6.93
C TYR A 129 14.67 3.58 5.40
N ASN A 130 15.83 3.47 4.75
CA ASN A 130 15.92 3.41 3.29
C ASN A 130 16.88 2.31 2.78
N ASP A 131 17.32 1.41 3.66
CA ASP A 131 18.08 0.20 3.32
C ASP A 131 17.30 -1.06 3.72
N LEU A 132 17.12 -2.00 2.78
CA LEU A 132 16.44 -3.26 3.05
C LEU A 132 17.16 -4.14 4.09
N THR A 133 18.44 -3.88 4.37
CA THR A 133 19.14 -4.57 5.47
C THR A 133 18.55 -4.24 6.85
N GLU A 134 17.85 -3.10 6.96
CA GLU A 134 17.19 -2.62 8.18
C GLU A 134 15.74 -3.09 8.31
N LEU A 135 15.27 -4.01 7.44
CA LEU A 135 13.92 -4.56 7.53
C LEU A 135 13.63 -5.24 8.88
N SER A 136 14.64 -5.58 9.69
CA SER A 136 14.45 -6.06 11.06
C SER A 136 13.81 -5.04 12.00
N GLU A 137 13.89 -3.74 11.70
CA GLU A 137 13.32 -2.67 12.52
C GLU A 137 11.79 -2.58 12.43
N VAL A 138 11.21 -3.11 11.33
CA VAL A 138 9.76 -3.24 11.23
C VAL A 138 9.25 -4.18 12.35
N PRO A 139 8.22 -3.80 13.12
CA PRO A 139 7.70 -4.60 14.23
C PRO A 139 6.89 -5.80 13.73
N TRP A 140 7.56 -6.80 13.16
CA TRP A 140 6.95 -7.97 12.49
C TRP A 140 6.02 -8.77 13.38
N ASN A 141 6.27 -8.81 14.69
CA ASN A 141 5.37 -9.44 15.66
C ASN A 141 4.00 -8.75 15.70
N VAL A 142 3.96 -7.41 15.56
CA VAL A 142 2.72 -6.61 15.52
C VAL A 142 2.11 -6.58 14.12
N VAL A 143 2.94 -6.38 13.09
CA VAL A 143 2.53 -6.37 11.67
C VAL A 143 1.91 -7.70 11.24
N ASN A 144 2.28 -8.82 11.84
CA ASN A 144 1.69 -10.13 11.56
C ASN A 144 0.65 -10.59 12.61
N ALA A 145 0.44 -9.82 13.67
CA ALA A 145 -0.53 -10.19 14.70
C ALA A 145 -1.96 -10.24 14.16
N LYS A 146 -2.80 -11.14 14.68
CA LYS A 146 -4.24 -11.10 14.42
C LYS A 146 -4.90 -9.89 15.09
N TYR A 147 -4.44 -9.54 16.28
CA TYR A 147 -4.96 -8.43 17.10
C TYR A 147 -3.79 -7.56 17.55
N TRP A 148 -3.60 -6.41 16.89
CA TRP A 148 -2.52 -5.47 17.23
C TRP A 148 -2.78 -4.75 18.56
N ASN A 149 -4.04 -4.60 18.98
CA ASN A 149 -4.41 -4.00 20.27
C ASN A 149 -3.91 -4.79 21.49
N ASN A 150 -3.38 -6.01 21.30
CA ASN A 150 -2.73 -6.78 22.36
C ASN A 150 -1.29 -6.32 22.64
N PHE A 151 -0.74 -5.42 21.81
CA PHE A 151 0.59 -4.86 21.95
C PHE A 151 0.48 -3.41 22.42
N VAL A 152 1.38 -3.01 23.32
CA VAL A 152 1.55 -1.60 23.67
C VAL A 152 1.88 -0.83 22.39
N ASP A 153 1.16 0.26 22.14
CA ASP A 153 1.29 1.07 20.92
C ASP A 153 1.04 0.31 19.60
N GLY A 154 0.36 -0.84 19.67
CA GLY A 154 0.17 -1.72 18.53
C GLY A 154 -0.57 -1.09 17.35
N SER A 155 -1.43 -0.10 17.59
CA SER A 155 -2.12 0.65 16.52
C SER A 155 -1.17 1.48 15.65
N ARG A 156 -0.15 2.11 16.24
CA ARG A 156 0.89 2.82 15.46
C ARG A 156 1.78 1.81 14.75
N LEU A 157 2.31 0.84 15.48
CA LEU A 157 3.25 -0.16 14.97
C LEU A 157 2.65 -0.97 13.81
N ARG A 158 1.36 -1.33 13.89
CA ARG A 158 0.65 -2.05 12.81
C ARG A 158 0.53 -1.23 11.52
N GLN A 159 0.65 0.08 11.60
CA GLN A 159 0.62 1.00 10.45
C GLN A 159 2.04 1.32 9.94
N SER A 160 3.01 0.44 10.17
CA SER A 160 4.27 0.43 9.43
C SER A 160 3.97 0.34 7.93
N GLU A 161 4.60 1.20 7.13
CA GLU A 161 4.41 1.28 5.68
C GLU A 161 5.75 1.15 4.95
N PHE A 162 5.68 0.63 3.73
CA PHE A 162 6.73 0.75 2.73
C PHE A 162 6.30 1.81 1.72
N LEU A 163 7.13 2.80 1.46
CA LEU A 163 6.80 4.01 0.72
C LEU A 163 7.70 4.11 -0.51
N VAL A 164 7.13 3.91 -1.70
CA VAL A 164 7.87 4.00 -2.97
C VAL A 164 7.84 5.43 -3.48
N HIS A 165 9.00 6.04 -3.72
CA HIS A 165 9.06 7.43 -4.17
C HIS A 165 8.49 7.60 -5.58
N SER A 166 7.68 8.64 -5.76
CA SER A 166 7.02 9.06 -7.01
C SER A 166 6.03 8.07 -7.63
N LYS A 167 6.48 6.87 -8.04
CA LYS A 167 5.67 5.92 -8.80
C LYS A 167 6.20 4.49 -8.69
N LEU A 168 5.30 3.53 -8.45
CA LEU A 168 5.53 2.11 -8.74
C LEU A 168 5.09 1.82 -10.19
N ASP A 169 6.00 1.35 -11.03
CA ASP A 169 5.68 0.99 -12.41
C ASP A 169 4.81 -0.27 -12.48
N TRP A 170 3.92 -0.33 -13.47
CA TRP A 170 2.97 -1.43 -13.63
C TRP A 170 3.68 -2.80 -13.75
N GLU A 171 4.83 -2.81 -14.42
CA GLU A 171 5.70 -3.97 -14.62
C GLU A 171 6.19 -4.60 -13.32
N LEU A 172 6.21 -3.84 -12.21
CA LEU A 172 6.66 -4.32 -10.91
C LEU A 172 5.54 -4.97 -10.08
N ILE A 173 4.28 -4.94 -10.56
CA ILE A 173 3.16 -5.58 -9.90
C ILE A 173 3.18 -7.07 -10.25
N GLU A 174 3.27 -7.94 -9.24
CA GLU A 174 3.35 -9.39 -9.43
C GLU A 174 1.97 -10.04 -9.41
N THR A 175 1.14 -9.63 -8.46
CA THR A 175 -0.19 -10.22 -8.23
C THR A 175 -1.22 -9.13 -7.99
N ILE A 176 -2.39 -9.25 -8.65
CA ILE A 176 -3.60 -8.52 -8.32
C ILE A 176 -4.52 -9.43 -7.51
N GLY A 177 -4.73 -9.09 -6.24
CA GLY A 177 -5.67 -9.78 -5.37
C GLY A 177 -7.08 -9.23 -5.52
N VAL A 178 -8.06 -10.10 -5.70
CA VAL A 178 -9.48 -9.75 -5.83
C VAL A 178 -10.36 -10.56 -4.88
N TYR A 179 -11.56 -10.07 -4.61
CA TYR A 179 -12.47 -10.69 -3.65
C TYR A 179 -13.18 -11.95 -4.19
N ASN A 180 -13.59 -11.96 -5.46
CA ASN A 180 -14.41 -13.03 -6.04
C ASN A 180 -14.17 -13.19 -7.56
N GLN A 181 -14.83 -14.20 -8.14
CA GLN A 181 -14.72 -14.50 -9.57
C GLN A 181 -15.18 -13.34 -10.46
N THR A 182 -16.28 -12.67 -10.13
CA THR A 182 -16.77 -11.52 -10.91
C THR A 182 -15.73 -10.41 -11.00
N MET A 183 -15.04 -10.11 -9.90
CA MET A 183 -13.97 -9.12 -9.92
C MET A 183 -12.74 -9.62 -10.67
N LYS A 184 -12.40 -10.91 -10.54
CA LYS A 184 -11.31 -11.53 -11.29
C LYS A 184 -11.51 -11.36 -12.79
N ASP A 185 -12.67 -11.76 -13.32
CA ASP A 185 -12.99 -11.65 -14.74
C ASP A 185 -12.93 -10.19 -15.23
N ARG A 186 -13.43 -9.26 -14.41
CA ARG A 186 -13.39 -7.82 -14.69
C ARG A 186 -11.95 -7.29 -14.79
N VAL A 187 -11.09 -7.63 -13.83
CA VAL A 187 -9.69 -7.19 -13.82
C VAL A 187 -8.91 -7.82 -14.98
N GLU A 188 -9.07 -9.13 -15.21
CA GLU A 188 -8.40 -9.83 -16.32
C GLU A 188 -8.77 -9.21 -17.67
N SER A 189 -10.04 -8.88 -17.88
CA SER A 189 -10.51 -8.19 -19.09
C SER A 189 -9.87 -6.80 -19.26
N LEU A 190 -9.69 -6.05 -18.16
CA LEU A 190 -9.06 -4.72 -18.20
C LEU A 190 -7.56 -4.78 -18.54
N ILE A 191 -6.85 -5.84 -18.14
CA ILE A 191 -5.38 -5.92 -18.32
C ILE A 191 -4.96 -6.79 -19.51
N GLN A 192 -5.88 -7.51 -20.16
CA GLN A 192 -5.55 -8.49 -21.21
C GLN A 192 -4.70 -7.95 -22.37
N HIS A 193 -4.83 -6.65 -22.66
CA HIS A 193 -4.17 -5.95 -23.76
C HIS A 193 -2.78 -5.42 -23.39
N LEU A 194 -2.39 -5.50 -22.11
CA LEU A 194 -1.10 -5.01 -21.63
C LEU A 194 0.01 -6.02 -21.93
N ALA A 195 1.23 -5.50 -22.12
CA ALA A 195 2.42 -6.32 -22.30
C ALA A 195 2.73 -7.12 -21.02
N HIS A 196 2.79 -6.42 -19.88
CA HIS A 196 2.89 -7.04 -18.56
C HIS A 196 1.52 -7.29 -17.95
N LYS A 197 1.28 -8.53 -17.52
CA LYS A 197 0.01 -8.99 -16.95
C LYS A 197 0.28 -9.67 -15.61
N PRO A 198 0.09 -8.96 -14.49
CA PRO A 198 0.19 -9.57 -13.16
C PRO A 198 -0.79 -10.75 -13.02
N SER A 199 -0.48 -11.72 -12.15
CA SER A 199 -1.43 -12.80 -11.86
C SER A 199 -2.66 -12.24 -11.17
N VAL A 200 -3.86 -12.54 -11.67
CA VAL A 200 -5.12 -12.13 -11.00
C VAL A 200 -5.64 -13.29 -10.17
N GLU A 201 -5.72 -13.12 -8.85
CA GLU A 201 -6.00 -14.21 -7.93
C GLU A 201 -7.11 -13.83 -6.94
N ILE A 202 -8.03 -14.76 -6.69
CA ILE A 202 -9.02 -14.61 -5.62
C ILE A 202 -8.29 -14.81 -4.29
N LYS A 203 -8.17 -13.75 -3.49
CA LYS A 203 -7.38 -13.71 -2.24
C LYS A 203 -8.24 -13.28 -1.06
N LEU A 204 -9.26 -14.07 -0.71
CA LEU A 204 -10.15 -13.76 0.43
C LEU A 204 -9.39 -13.50 1.75
N GLY A 205 -8.23 -14.14 1.96
CA GLY A 205 -7.39 -13.90 3.14
C GLY A 205 -6.72 -12.52 3.19
N TRP A 206 -6.85 -11.68 2.15
CA TRP A 206 -6.40 -10.29 2.15
C TRP A 206 -7.50 -9.30 2.54
N TYR A 207 -8.70 -9.80 2.82
CA TYR A 207 -9.88 -9.04 3.17
C TYR A 207 -10.39 -9.43 4.57
N PHE A 208 -11.06 -8.51 5.26
CA PHE A 208 -11.80 -8.74 6.51
C PHE A 208 -13.21 -9.31 6.28
#